data_AF-A0A0C9ZA13-F1
#
_entry.id   AF-A0A0C9ZA13-F1
#
_cell.length_a   1.000
_cell.length_b   1.000
_cell.length_c   1.000
_cell.angle_alpha   90.00
_cell.angle_beta   90.00
_cell.angle_gamma   90.00
#
_symmetry.space_group_name_H-M   'P 1'
#
loop_
_entity.id
_entity.type
_entity.pdbx_description
1 polymer ?
#
loop_
_entity_poly.entity_id
_entity_poly.type
_entity_poly.pdbx_seq_one_letter_code
_entity_poly.pdbx_strand_id
1 'polypeptide(L)' 'MPPPVLLSRGIDPLLGIFTGCLAYYLYETNPRTSLPADQRLAALVQWKWAKWQLERNNKLAALEREAEATFSKVKGN' A
#
# COMPACT_ATOMS: atom_id res chain seq x y z
N MET A 1 -10.30 -23.41 -33.83
CA MET A 1 -10.04 -22.00 -33.48
C MET A 1 -9.13 -22.00 -32.25
N PRO A 2 -7.93 -21.40 -32.30
CA PRO A 2 -7.03 -21.36 -31.15
C PRO A 2 -7.58 -20.41 -30.06
N PRO A 3 -7.51 -20.76 -28.76
CA PRO A 3 -8.00 -19.93 -27.68
C PRO A 3 -7.15 -18.65 -27.53
N PRO A 4 -7.77 -17.51 -27.16
CA PRO A 4 -7.05 -16.23 -27.04
C PRO A 4 -5.95 -16.33 -25.98
N VAL A 5 -4.72 -16.05 -26.39
CA VAL A 5 -3.53 -16.01 -25.54
C VAL A 5 -3.54 -14.73 -24.71
N LEU A 6 -4.21 -14.78 -23.57
CA LEU A 6 -4.11 -13.72 -22.55
C LEU A 6 -2.70 -13.82 -21.93
N LEU A 7 -1.79 -12.94 -22.39
CA LEU A 7 -0.39 -12.86 -21.93
C LEU A 7 -0.30 -12.73 -20.40
N SER A 8 -1.32 -12.13 -19.76
CA SER A 8 -1.57 -12.27 -18.34
C SER A 8 -3.06 -12.04 -18.05
N ARG A 9 -3.74 -12.99 -17.39
CA ARG A 9 -5.16 -12.82 -17.00
C ARG A 9 -5.37 -11.81 -15.86
N GLY A 10 -4.29 -11.38 -15.20
CA GLY A 10 -4.37 -10.59 -13.95
C GLY A 10 -3.66 -9.24 -13.98
N ILE A 11 -2.63 -9.04 -14.81
CA ILE A 11 -1.86 -7.78 -14.81
C ILE A 11 -2.60 -6.72 -15.61
N ASP A 12 -3.22 -7.04 -16.74
CA ASP A 12 -3.99 -6.07 -17.54
C ASP A 12 -5.15 -5.40 -16.76
N PRO A 13 -5.98 -6.13 -16.00
CA PRO A 13 -7.01 -5.50 -15.16
C PRO A 13 -6.43 -4.69 -14.00
N LEU A 14 -5.35 -5.17 -13.38
CA LEU A 14 -4.68 -4.47 -12.29
C LEU A 14 -4.10 -3.14 -12.78
N LEU A 15 -3.45 -3.15 -13.95
CA LEU A 15 -2.94 -1.96 -14.61
C LEU A 15 -4.08 -1.03 -15.03
N GLY A 16 -5.20 -1.55 -15.54
CA GLY A 16 -6.37 -0.74 -15.88
C GLY A 16 -6.96 0.00 -14.68
N ILE A 17 -7.17 -0.70 -13.56
CA ILE A 17 -7.67 -0.10 -12.32
C ILE A 17 -6.67 0.93 -11.78
N PHE A 18 -5.39 0.58 -11.73
CA PHE A 18 -4.33 1.48 -11.29
C PHE A 18 -4.27 2.74 -12.15
N THR A 19 -4.34 2.59 -13.47
CA THR A 19 -4.31 3.70 -14.42
C THR A 19 -5.54 4.60 -14.26
N GLY A 20 -6.73 4.03 -14.04
CA GLY A 20 -7.94 4.80 -13.75
C GLY A 20 -7.83 5.60 -12.45
N CYS A 21 -7.33 4.98 -11.38
CA CYS A 21 -7.07 5.66 -10.11
C CYS A 21 -6.03 6.78 -10.25
N LEU A 22 -4.95 6.55 -11.00
CA LEU A 22 -3.89 7.53 -11.25
C LEU A 22 -4.39 8.72 -12.07
N ALA A 23 -5.17 8.46 -13.12
CA ALA A 23 -5.78 9.52 -13.93
C ALA A 23 -6.72 10.39 -13.09
N TYR A 24 -7.52 9.77 -12.22
CA TYR A 24 -8.38 10.49 -11.29
C TYR A 24 -7.57 11.31 -10.27
N TYR A 25 -6.46 10.76 -9.75
CA TYR A 25 -5.56 11.48 -8.85
C TYR A 25 -4.95 12.72 -9.52
N LEU A 26 -4.49 12.60 -10.76
CA LEU A 26 -3.95 13.72 -11.53
C LEU A 26 -5.03 14.76 -11.83
N TYR A 27 -6.24 14.33 -12.18
CA TYR A 27 -7.38 15.22 -12.38
C TYR A 27 -7.66 16.06 -11.12
N GLU A 28 -7.71 15.41 -9.95
CA GLU A 28 -7.94 16.06 -8.65
C GLU A 28 -6.80 17.01 -8.22
N THR A 29 -5.59 16.85 -8.78
CA THR A 29 -4.42 17.68 -8.45
C THR A 29 -4.33 18.93 -9.35
N ASN A 30 -5.28 19.12 -10.27
CA ASN A 30 -5.31 20.32 -11.12
C ASN A 30 -5.67 21.57 -10.28
N PRO A 31 -4.87 22.65 -10.36
CA PRO A 31 -5.03 23.85 -9.53
C PRO A 31 -6.29 24.68 -9.84
N ARG A 32 -7.05 24.33 -10.90
CA ARG A 32 -8.28 25.02 -11.30
C ARG A 32 -9.56 24.38 -10.77
N THR A 33 -9.47 23.16 -10.22
CA THR A 33 -10.60 22.37 -9.72
C THR A 33 -10.34 21.79 -8.34
N SER A 34 -9.37 22.33 -7.59
CA SER A 34 -8.96 21.78 -6.30
C SER A 34 -10.12 21.87 -5.29
N LEU A 35 -10.80 20.75 -5.06
CA LEU A 35 -11.63 20.61 -3.87
C LEU A 35 -10.71 20.68 -2.63
N PRO A 36 -11.22 21.14 -1.47
CA PRO A 36 -10.47 21.19 -0.23
C PRO A 36 -9.78 19.85 0.06
N ALA A 37 -8.53 19.88 0.52
CA ALA A 37 -7.71 18.70 0.72
C ALA A 37 -8.38 17.61 1.60
N ASP A 38 -9.29 18.03 2.48
CA ASP A 38 -10.07 17.16 3.38
C ASP A 38 -11.12 16.30 2.67
N GLN A 39 -11.50 16.62 1.42
CA GLN A 39 -12.45 15.82 0.63
C GLN A 39 -11.75 14.89 -0.37
N ARG A 40 -10.42 14.88 -0.42
CA ARG A 40 -9.68 14.08 -1.39
C ARG A 40 -9.58 12.63 -0.92
N LEU A 41 -10.11 11.70 -1.71
CA LEU A 41 -9.96 10.26 -1.51
C LEU A 41 -8.48 9.84 -1.41
N ALA A 42 -7.60 10.56 -2.11
CA ALA A 42 -6.16 10.34 -2.06
C ALA A 42 -5.57 10.57 -0.66
N ALA A 43 -6.05 11.59 0.08
CA ALA A 43 -5.60 11.85 1.45
C ALA A 43 -5.99 10.69 2.38
N LEU A 44 -7.18 10.13 2.18
CA LEU A 44 -7.66 8.97 2.96
C LEU A 44 -6.86 7.70 2.65
N VAL A 45 -6.52 7.47 1.37
CA VAL A 45 -5.65 6.36 0.94
C VAL A 45 -4.24 6.53 1.52
N GLN A 46 -3.69 7.74 1.47
CA GLN A 46 -2.38 8.06 2.03
C GLN A 46 -2.35 7.83 3.55
N TRP A 47 -3.40 8.27 4.27
CA TRP A 47 -3.56 8.01 5.70
C TRP A 47 -3.64 6.50 6.00
N LYS A 48 -4.45 5.76 5.25
CA LYS A 48 -4.60 4.31 5.43
C LYS A 48 -3.28 3.57 5.18
N TRP A 49 -2.54 3.98 4.16
CA TRP A 49 -1.23 3.40 3.84
C TRP A 49 -0.21 3.71 4.95
N ALA A 50 -0.12 4.96 5.40
CA ALA A 50 0.76 5.35 6.50
C ALA A 50 0.46 4.55 7.78
N LYS A 51 -0.83 4.36 8.10
CA LYS A 51 -1.26 3.53 9.24
C LYS A 51 -0.85 2.06 9.08
N TRP A 52 -1.07 1.48 7.90
CA TRP A 52 -0.70 0.09 7.63
C TRP A 52 0.82 -0.13 7.75
N GLN A 53 1.61 0.82 7.26
CA GLN A 53 3.07 0.76 7.32
C GLN A 53 3.59 0.88 8.76
N LEU A 54 2.96 1.74 9.58
CA LEU A 54 3.26 1.85 11.00
C LEU A 54 2.96 0.54 11.75
N GLU A 55 1.80 -0.08 11.51
CA GLU A 55 1.44 -1.36 12.12
C GLU A 55 2.40 -2.48 11.72
N ARG A 56 2.84 -2.52 10.47
CA ARG A 56 3.84 -3.48 9.98
C ARG A 56 5.17 -3.31 10.69
N ASN A 57 5.67 -2.08 10.80
CA ASN A 57 6.93 -1.77 11.47
C ASN A 57 6.86 -2.11 12.96
N ASN A 58 5.75 -1.83 13.63
CA ASN A 58 5.56 -2.16 15.04
C ASN A 58 5.58 -3.68 15.28
N LYS A 59 4.95 -4.47 14.40
CA LYS A 59 4.99 -5.93 14.48
C LYS A 59 6.40 -6.49 14.27
N LEU A 60 7.14 -5.93 13.31
CA LEU A 60 8.54 -6.28 13.07
C LEU A 60 9.41 -5.97 14.30
N ALA A 61 9.28 -4.77 14.86
CA ALA A 61 10.01 -4.37 16.06
C ALA A 61 9.63 -5.21 17.29
N ALA A 62 8.38 -5.67 17.41
CA ALA A 62 7.96 -6.58 18.48
C ALA A 62 8.64 -7.95 18.34
N LEU A 63 8.63 -8.53 17.14
CA LEU A 63 9.30 -9.80 16.85
C LEU A 63 10.81 -9.74 17.07
N GLU A 64 11.44 -8.62 16.72
CA GLU A 64 12.88 -8.41 16.96
C GLU A 64 13.21 -8.39 18.46
N ARG A 65 12.41 -7.69 19.27
CA ARG A 65 12.57 -7.69 20.74
C ARG A 65 12.33 -9.06 21.37
N GLU A 66 11.34 -9.79 20.88
CA GLU A 66 11.07 -11.17 21.33
C GLU A 66 12.22 -12.11 20.99
N ALA A 67 12.80 -11.97 19.79
CA ALA A 67 13.99 -12.69 19.38
C ALA A 67 15.18 -12.35 20.29
N GLU A 68 15.49 -11.07 20.50
CA GLU A 68 16.56 -10.61 21.38
C GLU A 68 16.42 -11.12 22.82
N ALA A 69 15.21 -11.06 23.38
CA ALA A 69 14.92 -11.58 24.72
C ALA A 69 15.14 -13.10 24.80
N THR A 70 14.75 -13.83 23.74
CA THR A 70 14.95 -15.27 23.65
C THR A 70 16.44 -15.62 23.54
N PHE A 71 17.20 -14.91 22.70
CA PHE A 71 18.65 -15.09 22.57
C PHE A 71 19.40 -14.77 23.86
N SER A 72 19.02 -13.71 24.58
CA SER A 72 19.60 -13.36 25.87
C SER A 72 19.33 -14.43 26.93
N LYS A 73 18.13 -15.03 26.93
CA LYS A 73 17.76 -16.10 27.86
C LYS A 73 18.51 -17.39 27.58
N VAL A 74 18.76 -17.72 26.31
CA VAL A 74 19.56 -18.89 25.90
C VAL A 74 21.04 -18.72 26.22
N LYS A 75 21.59 -17.51 26.09
CA LYS A 75 23.01 -17.22 26.38
C LYS A 75 23.33 -17.14 27.88
N GLY A 76 22.34 -16.82 28.72
CA GLY A 76 22.51 -16.67 30.17
C GLY A 76 22.33 -17.96 30.98
N ASN A 77 22.10 -19.10 30.33
CA ASN A 77 21.96 -20.43 30.94
C ASN A 77 23.09 -21.36 30.49
#